data_AF-A0A417VN23-F1
#
_entry.id   AF-A0A417VN23-F1
#
_cell.length_a   1.000
_cell.length_b   1.000
_cell.length_c   1.000
_cell.angle_alpha   90.00
_cell.angle_beta   90.00
_cell.angle_gamma   90.00
#
_symmetry.space_group_name_H-M   'P 1'
#
loop_
_entity.id
_entity.type
_entity.pdbx_description
1 polymer ?
#
loop_
_entity_poly.entity_id
_entity_poly.type
_entity_poly.pdbx_seq_one_letter_code
_entity_poly.pdbx_strand_id
1 'polypeptide(L)'
;MKKVKVLELQKSCEKYEIITNKISRYRGVCGVWVMYDNHNRLLEVAQTADVFKELAYDLSWLLKEYSYDGDWRKRYTARRLFEFNQKFDVLSCDKNRTTAKYRTIAQNAESILVYLIVENRATSRDKTVREKVELEIAIDNKALYWNAFGIQRKLAKDYYKNKYELK
;
A
#
# COMPACT_ATOMS: atom_id res chain seq x y z
N MET A 1 0.96 -14.94 10.42
CA MET A 1 -0.15 -13.98 10.22
C MET A 1 -1.18 -14.58 9.27
N LYS A 2 -2.44 -14.73 9.68
CA LYS A 2 -3.50 -15.31 8.84
C LYS A 2 -4.02 -14.27 7.85
N LYS A 3 -4.01 -14.58 6.55
CA LYS A 3 -4.42 -13.66 5.47
C LYS A 3 -5.19 -14.38 4.37
N VAL A 4 -6.07 -13.66 3.67
CA VAL A 4 -6.88 -14.18 2.56
C VAL A 4 -6.67 -13.32 1.31
N LYS A 5 -6.45 -13.95 0.14
CA LYS A 5 -6.25 -13.22 -1.12
C LYS A 5 -7.57 -12.61 -1.59
N VAL A 6 -7.57 -11.31 -1.82
CA VAL A 6 -8.76 -10.55 -2.22
C VAL A 6 -8.64 -9.92 -3.60
N LEU A 7 -7.43 -9.68 -4.10
CA LEU A 7 -7.17 -9.15 -5.43
C LEU A 7 -5.87 -9.75 -5.97
N GLU A 8 -5.85 -10.03 -7.27
CA GLU A 8 -4.68 -10.44 -8.03
C GLU A 8 -4.72 -9.77 -9.39
N LEU A 9 -3.63 -9.06 -9.71
CA LEU A 9 -3.41 -8.40 -10.99
C LEU A 9 -2.15 -8.95 -11.63
N GLN A 10 -2.17 -9.12 -12.95
CA GLN A 10 -0.99 -9.52 -13.72
C GLN A 10 -0.83 -8.60 -14.92
N LYS A 11 0.39 -8.15 -15.16
CA LYS A 11 0.69 -7.24 -16.26
C LYS A 11 0.86 -8.04 -17.55
N SER A 12 0.19 -7.57 -18.61
CA SER A 12 0.19 -8.09 -19.97
C SER A 12 0.28 -6.88 -20.90
N CYS A 13 1.28 -6.83 -21.79
CA CYS A 13 1.53 -5.69 -22.67
C CYS A 13 1.46 -4.32 -21.97
N GLU A 14 2.16 -4.20 -20.84
CA GLU A 14 2.23 -3.01 -19.98
C GLU A 14 0.94 -2.61 -19.23
N LYS A 15 -0.16 -3.34 -19.40
CA LYS A 15 -1.43 -3.10 -18.71
C LYS A 15 -1.74 -4.21 -17.72
N TYR A 16 -2.39 -3.88 -16.61
CA TYR A 16 -2.85 -4.91 -15.68
C TYR A 16 -4.15 -5.54 -16.14
N GLU A 17 -4.16 -6.86 -16.17
CA GLU A 17 -5.35 -7.69 -16.21
C GLU A 17 -5.74 -8.12 -14.79
N ILE A 18 -7.04 -8.18 -14.52
CA ILE A 18 -7.57 -8.64 -13.24
C ILE A 18 -7.75 -10.16 -13.30
N ILE A 19 -6.92 -10.89 -12.55
CA ILE A 19 -7.01 -12.37 -12.46
C ILE A 19 -8.05 -12.79 -11.44
N THR A 20 -8.10 -12.09 -10.30
CA THR A 20 -9.10 -12.32 -9.26
C THR A 20 -9.46 -11.00 -8.61
N ASN A 21 -10.75 -10.75 -8.41
CA ASN A 21 -11.22 -9.62 -7.62
C ASN A 21 -12.40 -10.03 -6.73
N LYS A 22 -12.16 -10.04 -5.41
CA LYS A 22 -13.13 -10.39 -4.37
C LYS A 22 -13.35 -9.24 -3.40
N ILE A 23 -12.89 -8.02 -3.71
CA ILE A 23 -12.93 -6.88 -2.78
C ILE A 23 -14.38 -6.46 -2.45
N SER A 24 -15.34 -6.73 -3.34
CA SER A 24 -16.77 -6.45 -3.14
C SER A 24 -17.37 -7.14 -1.92
N ARG A 25 -16.82 -8.28 -1.50
CA ARG A 25 -17.25 -9.03 -0.31
C ARG A 25 -16.98 -8.30 1.00
N TYR A 26 -16.14 -7.25 0.98
CA TYR A 26 -15.69 -6.53 2.16
C TYR A 26 -16.22 -5.08 2.21
N ARG A 27 -17.38 -4.83 1.59
CA ARG A 27 -18.06 -3.54 1.64
C ARG A 27 -18.52 -3.21 3.06
N GLY A 28 -18.13 -2.03 3.57
CA GLY A 28 -18.45 -1.60 4.93
C GLY A 28 -17.71 -2.38 6.04
N VAL A 29 -16.75 -3.22 5.67
CA VAL A 29 -15.92 -3.99 6.58
C VAL A 29 -14.60 -3.25 6.79
N CYS A 30 -14.24 -2.97 8.04
CA CYS A 30 -12.93 -2.41 8.38
C CYS A 30 -11.87 -3.51 8.42
N GLY A 31 -10.62 -3.15 8.13
CA GLY A 31 -9.54 -4.14 8.10
C GLY A 31 -8.17 -3.54 7.83
N VAL A 32 -7.16 -4.40 7.92
CA VAL A 32 -5.79 -4.14 7.44
C VAL A 32 -5.55 -5.02 6.22
N TRP A 33 -5.07 -4.44 5.13
CA TRP A 33 -4.70 -5.17 3.92
C TRP A 33 -3.23 -4.94 3.57
N VAL A 34 -2.65 -5.89 2.84
CA VAL A 34 -1.26 -5.90 2.41
C VAL A 34 -1.18 -6.18 0.92
N MET A 35 -0.25 -5.53 0.24
CA MET A 35 0.00 -5.63 -1.20
C MET A 35 1.42 -6.11 -1.44
N TYR A 36 1.57 -7.19 -2.20
CA TYR A 36 2.86 -7.78 -2.57
C TYR A 36 3.06 -7.76 -4.09
N ASP A 37 4.30 -7.80 -4.52
CA ASP A 37 4.67 -8.15 -5.90
C ASP A 37 4.87 -9.67 -6.09
N ASN A 38 5.23 -10.08 -7.32
CA ASN A 38 5.60 -11.46 -7.67
C ASN A 38 6.83 -11.99 -6.93
N HIS A 39 7.65 -11.12 -6.35
CA HIS A 39 8.86 -11.49 -5.60
C HIS A 39 8.61 -11.55 -4.09
N ASN A 40 7.35 -11.56 -3.65
CA ASN A 40 6.95 -11.54 -2.24
C ASN A 40 7.48 -10.31 -1.47
N ARG A 41 7.84 -9.21 -2.15
CA ARG A 41 8.20 -7.96 -1.48
C ARG A 41 6.93 -7.22 -1.09
N LEU A 42 6.85 -6.75 0.16
CA LEU A 42 5.71 -5.97 0.61
C LEU A 42 5.78 -4.58 -0.02
N LEU A 43 4.89 -4.31 -0.97
CA LEU A 43 4.78 -3.02 -1.63
C LEU A 43 4.11 -2.00 -0.71
N GLU A 44 2.94 -2.34 -0.19
CA GLU A 44 2.12 -1.45 0.64
C GLU A 44 1.34 -2.23 1.69
N VAL A 45 1.01 -1.55 2.78
CA VAL A 45 0.04 -1.98 3.78
C VAL A 45 -0.82 -0.78 4.14
N ALA A 46 -2.11 -0.96 4.40
CA ALA A 46 -2.94 0.10 4.96
C ALA A 46 -4.05 -0.47 5.84
N GLN A 47 -4.52 0.36 6.77
CA GLN A 47 -5.76 0.10 7.51
C GLN A 47 -6.89 1.00 7.02
N THR A 48 -8.11 0.50 7.11
CA THR A 48 -9.28 1.27 6.68
C THR A 48 -10.55 0.91 7.43
N ALA A 49 -11.52 1.83 7.38
CA ALA A 49 -12.87 1.61 7.88
C ALA A 49 -13.76 0.86 6.87
N ASP A 50 -13.39 0.87 5.58
CA ASP A 50 -14.13 0.22 4.49
C ASP A 50 -13.16 -0.30 3.42
N VAL A 51 -12.84 -1.59 3.51
CA VAL A 51 -11.86 -2.28 2.64
C VAL A 51 -12.27 -2.19 1.18
N PHE A 52 -13.56 -2.30 0.86
CA PHE A 52 -14.03 -2.18 -0.52
C PHE A 52 -13.74 -0.79 -1.07
N LYS A 53 -14.13 0.27 -0.35
CA LYS A 53 -13.98 1.66 -0.85
C LYS A 53 -12.52 2.01 -1.09
N GLU A 54 -11.64 1.66 -0.17
CA GLU A 54 -10.22 1.96 -0.27
C GLU A 54 -9.56 1.18 -1.41
N LEU A 55 -9.74 -0.14 -1.46
CA LEU A 55 -9.14 -0.96 -2.52
C LEU A 55 -9.75 -0.64 -3.90
N ALA A 56 -11.02 -0.26 -4.01
CA ALA A 56 -11.60 0.17 -5.27
C ALA A 56 -10.98 1.49 -5.76
N TYR A 57 -10.74 2.45 -4.85
CA TYR A 57 -10.02 3.67 -5.16
C TYR A 57 -8.59 3.37 -5.62
N ASP A 58 -7.86 2.56 -4.87
CA ASP A 58 -6.47 2.20 -5.19
C ASP A 58 -6.36 1.42 -6.51
N LEU A 59 -7.27 0.48 -6.75
CA LEU A 59 -7.36 -0.27 -8.00
C LEU A 59 -7.58 0.65 -9.21
N SER A 60 -8.39 1.71 -9.07
CA SER A 60 -8.61 2.67 -10.15
C SER A 60 -7.34 3.39 -10.59
N TRP A 61 -6.36 3.55 -9.70
CA TRP A 61 -5.05 4.11 -10.02
C TRP A 61 -4.10 3.06 -10.57
N LEU A 62 -4.13 1.83 -10.05
CA LEU A 62 -3.31 0.74 -10.58
C LEU A 62 -3.64 0.40 -12.03
N LEU A 63 -4.93 0.44 -12.40
CA LEU A 63 -5.42 0.15 -13.74
C LEU A 63 -5.42 1.35 -14.68
N LYS A 64 -5.03 2.54 -14.19
CA LYS A 64 -5.06 3.75 -15.00
C LYS A 64 -4.04 3.64 -16.14
N GLU A 65 -4.47 4.01 -17.34
CA GLU A 65 -3.53 4.22 -18.44
C GLU A 65 -2.75 5.52 -18.20
N TYR A 66 -1.45 5.36 -17.98
CA TYR A 66 -0.51 6.46 -17.88
C TYR A 66 0.11 6.67 -19.27
N SER A 67 -0.69 7.16 -20.23
CA SER A 67 -0.19 7.50 -21.58
C SER A 67 0.83 8.65 -21.51
N TYR A 68 1.62 8.77 -22.58
CA TYR A 68 2.72 9.75 -22.70
C TYR A 68 2.26 11.22 -22.68
N ASP A 69 0.96 11.50 -22.82
CA ASP A 69 0.42 12.87 -22.98
C ASP A 69 0.18 13.64 -21.66
N GLY A 70 0.51 13.04 -20.51
CA GLY A 70 0.46 13.73 -19.22
C GLY A 70 1.63 14.70 -19.00
N ASP A 71 1.45 15.76 -18.21
CA ASP A 71 2.59 16.56 -17.75
C ASP A 71 3.46 15.74 -16.77
N TRP A 72 4.53 15.13 -17.32
CA TRP A 72 5.52 14.32 -16.59
C TRP A 72 6.53 15.17 -15.82
N ARG A 73 6.37 16.50 -15.74
CA ARG A 73 7.25 17.34 -14.94
C ARG A 73 7.19 16.94 -13.48
N LYS A 74 8.36 16.74 -12.90
CA LYS A 74 8.54 16.48 -11.48
C LYS A 74 8.13 17.70 -10.65
N ARG A 75 7.24 17.51 -9.67
CA ARG A 75 6.97 18.50 -8.62
C ARG A 75 7.92 18.33 -7.44
N TYR A 76 8.07 17.10 -6.94
CA TYR A 76 9.01 16.77 -5.86
C TYR A 76 9.22 15.25 -5.72
N THR A 77 10.24 14.83 -4.98
CA THR A 77 10.45 13.43 -4.58
C THR A 77 9.81 13.17 -3.22
N ALA A 78 9.00 12.12 -3.10
CA ALA A 78 8.42 11.70 -1.85
C ALA A 78 9.51 11.31 -0.84
N ARG A 79 9.45 11.91 0.36
CA ARG A 79 10.41 11.62 1.43
C ARG A 79 10.22 10.20 1.97
N ARG A 80 11.34 9.49 2.17
CA ARG A 80 11.37 8.21 2.89
C ARG A 80 11.13 8.44 4.38
N LEU A 81 10.44 7.49 5.03
CA LEU A 81 10.36 7.46 6.49
C LEU A 81 11.52 6.65 7.09
N PHE A 82 11.86 5.53 6.45
CA PHE A 82 12.95 4.63 6.78
C PHE A 82 13.84 4.36 5.56
N GLU A 83 15.03 3.82 5.79
CA GLU A 83 15.99 3.56 4.72
C GLU A 83 15.49 2.55 3.68
N PHE A 84 14.70 1.57 4.12
CA PHE A 84 14.11 0.55 3.25
C PHE A 84 12.96 1.06 2.38
N ASN A 85 12.42 2.26 2.63
CA ASN A 85 11.32 2.77 1.80
C ASN A 85 11.83 3.15 0.40
N GLN A 86 11.03 2.84 -0.61
CA GLN A 86 11.28 3.22 -1.99
C GLN A 86 11.02 4.71 -2.20
N LYS A 87 11.94 5.38 -2.89
CA LYS A 87 11.72 6.76 -3.36
C LYS A 87 10.85 6.73 -4.62
N PHE A 88 9.98 7.71 -4.75
CA PHE A 88 9.20 7.93 -5.96
C PHE A 88 8.94 9.42 -6.16
N ASP A 89 8.84 9.83 -7.42
CA ASP A 89 8.58 11.21 -7.80
C ASP A 89 7.08 11.46 -7.93
N VAL A 90 6.64 12.59 -7.39
CA VAL A 90 5.30 13.14 -7.57
C VAL A 90 5.37 14.12 -8.74
N LEU A 91 4.63 13.80 -9.81
CA LEU A 91 4.62 14.56 -11.06
C LEU A 91 3.44 15.54 -11.08
N SER A 92 3.45 16.48 -12.02
CA SER A 92 2.35 17.44 -12.22
C SER A 92 1.03 16.74 -12.56
N CYS A 93 1.08 15.66 -13.34
CA CYS A 93 -0.10 14.86 -13.71
C CYS A 93 -0.72 14.06 -12.53
N ASP A 94 0.02 13.88 -11.43
CA ASP A 94 -0.50 13.20 -10.25
C ASP A 94 -1.44 14.11 -9.47
N LYS A 95 -2.60 13.59 -9.01
CA LYS A 95 -3.48 14.39 -8.14
C LYS A 95 -2.84 14.65 -6.79
N ASN A 96 -2.17 13.65 -6.23
CA ASN A 96 -1.50 13.74 -4.94
C ASN A 96 -0.41 12.66 -4.79
N ARG A 97 0.22 12.59 -3.62
CA ARG A 97 1.25 11.60 -3.32
C ARG A 97 0.75 10.15 -3.43
N THR A 98 -0.50 9.87 -3.08
CA THR A 98 -1.09 8.52 -3.17
C THR A 98 -1.23 8.08 -4.62
N THR A 99 -1.67 8.96 -5.51
CA THR A 99 -1.78 8.62 -6.94
C THR A 99 -0.40 8.40 -7.57
N ALA A 100 0.60 9.20 -7.18
CA ALA A 100 1.99 9.01 -7.60
C ALA A 100 2.58 7.68 -7.10
N LYS A 101 2.25 7.26 -5.88
CA LYS A 101 2.62 5.97 -5.30
C LYS A 101 2.09 4.82 -6.16
N TYR A 102 0.79 4.81 -6.44
CA TYR A 102 0.18 3.73 -7.24
C TYR A 102 0.61 3.74 -8.70
N ARG A 103 0.85 4.91 -9.30
CA ARG A 103 1.50 5.01 -10.63
C ARG A 103 2.86 4.32 -10.61
N THR A 104 3.68 4.63 -9.61
CA THR A 104 5.02 4.06 -9.48
C THR A 104 4.97 2.55 -9.26
N ILE A 105 4.09 2.07 -8.37
CA ILE A 105 3.86 0.64 -8.19
C ILE A 105 3.45 0.00 -9.52
N ALA A 106 2.50 0.60 -10.24
CA ALA A 106 1.98 0.05 -11.48
C ALA A 106 3.05 -0.03 -12.58
N GLN A 107 3.97 0.93 -12.63
CA GLN A 107 5.10 0.92 -13.56
C GLN A 107 6.12 -0.19 -13.25
N ASN A 108 6.39 -0.45 -11.97
CA ASN A 108 7.52 -1.31 -11.56
C ASN A 108 7.15 -2.76 -11.21
N ALA A 109 5.90 -3.04 -10.82
CA ALA A 109 5.47 -4.39 -10.51
C ALA A 109 4.92 -5.09 -11.76
N GLU A 110 5.26 -6.37 -11.95
CA GLU A 110 4.72 -7.22 -13.02
C GLU A 110 3.44 -7.94 -12.58
N SER A 111 3.31 -8.23 -11.28
CA SER A 111 2.08 -8.74 -10.69
C SER A 111 1.83 -8.10 -9.34
N ILE A 112 0.57 -7.99 -8.95
CA ILE A 112 0.16 -7.48 -7.65
C ILE A 112 -0.76 -8.49 -6.98
N LEU A 113 -0.44 -8.84 -5.73
CA LEU A 113 -1.24 -9.71 -4.88
C LEU A 113 -1.67 -8.93 -3.65
N VAL A 114 -2.99 -8.75 -3.46
CA VAL A 114 -3.53 -8.10 -2.26
C VAL A 114 -4.20 -9.13 -1.37
N TYR A 115 -3.85 -9.08 -0.09
CA TYR A 115 -4.44 -9.91 0.94
C TYR A 115 -5.08 -9.04 2.03
N LEU A 116 -6.20 -9.51 2.56
CA LEU A 116 -6.78 -8.99 3.80
C LEU A 116 -6.24 -9.80 4.99
N ILE A 117 -5.81 -9.13 6.05
CA ILE A 117 -5.41 -9.77 7.30
C ILE A 117 -6.66 -10.10 8.11
N VAL A 118 -6.84 -11.38 8.45
CA VAL A 118 -8.07 -11.91 9.09
C VAL A 118 -7.86 -12.27 10.55
N GLU A 119 -7.05 -11.47 11.24
CA GLU A 119 -6.80 -11.58 12.67
C GLU A 119 -7.64 -10.55 13.43
N ASN A 120 -8.07 -10.89 14.65
CA ASN A 120 -8.99 -10.07 15.45
C ASN A 120 -8.53 -8.61 15.59
N ARG A 121 -7.22 -8.37 15.79
CA ARG A 121 -6.65 -7.02 15.89
C ARG A 121 -6.76 -6.25 14.56
N ALA A 122 -6.52 -6.93 13.43
CA ALA A 122 -6.58 -6.31 12.11
C ALA A 122 -8.01 -5.94 11.69
N THR A 123 -9.00 -6.68 12.17
CA THR A 123 -10.43 -6.43 11.89
C THR A 123 -11.13 -5.66 13.01
N SER A 124 -10.39 -5.17 14.01
CA SER A 124 -10.96 -4.39 15.12
C SER A 124 -11.71 -3.17 14.60
N ARG A 125 -12.83 -2.79 15.23
CA ARG A 125 -13.53 -1.53 14.93
C ARG A 125 -12.74 -0.31 15.42
N ASP A 126 -11.89 -0.49 16.43
CA ASP A 126 -10.99 0.55 16.92
C ASP A 126 -9.86 0.80 15.89
N LYS A 127 -9.83 2.03 15.37
CA LYS A 127 -8.84 2.49 14.41
C LYS A 127 -7.41 2.39 14.95
N THR A 128 -7.20 2.71 16.22
CA THR A 128 -5.86 2.75 16.83
C THR A 128 -5.23 1.35 16.89
N VAL A 129 -6.06 0.34 17.15
CA VAL A 129 -5.63 -1.07 17.11
C VAL A 129 -5.20 -1.46 15.69
N ARG A 130 -5.97 -1.05 14.67
CA ARG A 130 -5.61 -1.34 13.27
C ARG A 130 -4.37 -0.57 12.81
N GLU A 131 -4.21 0.70 13.18
CA GLU A 131 -3.01 1.51 12.90
C GLU A 131 -1.75 0.87 13.52
N LYS A 132 -1.89 0.25 14.70
CA LYS A 132 -0.80 -0.52 15.33
C LYS A 132 -0.46 -1.80 14.57
N VAL A 133 -1.46 -2.53 14.06
CA VAL A 133 -1.19 -3.71 13.22
C VAL A 133 -0.54 -3.31 11.90
N GLU A 134 -1.04 -2.26 11.24
CA GLU A 134 -0.49 -1.70 10.01
C GLU A 134 1.00 -1.32 10.19
N LEU A 135 1.35 -0.58 11.23
CA LEU A 135 2.73 -0.15 11.46
C LEU A 135 3.67 -1.32 11.77
N GLU A 136 3.21 -2.30 12.57
CA GLU A 136 3.97 -3.52 12.88
C GLU A 136 4.28 -4.27 11.58
N ILE A 137 3.28 -4.50 10.73
CA ILE A 137 3.46 -5.16 9.44
C ILE A 137 4.39 -4.36 8.54
N ALA A 138 4.19 -3.04 8.45
CA ALA A 138 4.98 -2.16 7.58
C ALA A 138 6.46 -2.23 7.90
N ILE A 139 6.81 -2.17 9.19
CA ILE A 139 8.19 -2.14 9.64
C ILE A 139 8.82 -3.54 9.56
N ASP A 140 8.13 -4.55 10.06
CA ASP A 140 8.66 -5.92 10.16
C ASP A 140 8.94 -6.55 8.79
N ASN A 141 8.14 -6.17 7.80
CA ASN A 141 8.23 -6.68 6.43
C ASN A 141 8.82 -5.65 5.46
N LYS A 142 9.35 -4.52 5.97
CA LYS A 142 10.01 -3.47 5.19
C LYS A 142 9.15 -2.99 4.00
N ALA A 143 7.89 -2.60 4.27
CA ALA A 143 6.96 -2.12 3.25
C ALA A 143 7.56 -0.96 2.43
N LEU A 144 7.67 -1.16 1.13
CA LEU A 144 8.45 -0.26 0.27
C LEU A 144 7.81 1.13 0.16
N TYR A 145 6.50 1.22 -0.04
CA TYR A 145 5.83 2.49 -0.32
C TYR A 145 5.06 3.08 0.87
N TRP A 146 5.02 2.34 1.99
CA TRP A 146 4.29 2.74 3.18
C TRP A 146 4.89 3.99 3.80
N ASN A 147 4.04 4.89 4.27
CA ASN A 147 4.51 6.08 4.98
C ASN A 147 3.45 6.56 5.96
N ALA A 148 3.78 6.47 7.25
CA ALA A 148 2.96 7.00 8.31
C ALA A 148 2.95 8.54 8.34
N PHE A 149 1.81 9.06 8.77
CA PHE A 149 1.56 10.48 8.99
C PHE A 149 1.11 10.75 10.43
N GLY A 150 1.19 12.00 10.87
CA GLY A 150 0.75 12.40 12.20
C GLY A 150 1.39 11.60 13.33
N ILE A 151 0.58 11.22 14.33
CA ILE A 151 1.04 10.47 15.51
C ILE A 151 1.61 9.09 15.15
N GLN A 152 1.06 8.41 14.14
CA GLN A 152 1.54 7.10 13.68
C GLN A 152 3.00 7.17 13.22
N ARG A 153 3.45 8.31 12.67
CA ARG A 153 4.84 8.52 12.24
C ARG A 153 5.81 8.47 13.41
N LYS A 154 5.44 9.05 14.57
CA LYS A 154 6.26 9.02 15.79
C LYS A 154 6.34 7.59 16.31
N LEU A 155 5.18 6.93 16.45
CA LEU A 155 5.09 5.53 16.92
C LEU A 155 5.89 4.57 16.04
N ALA A 156 5.84 4.75 14.71
CA ALA A 156 6.60 3.94 13.77
C ALA A 156 8.11 4.10 13.96
N LYS A 157 8.60 5.32 14.18
CA LYS A 157 10.02 5.56 14.46
C LYS A 157 10.45 4.93 15.78
N ASP A 158 9.67 5.10 16.83
CA ASP A 158 9.96 4.53 18.14
C ASP A 158 10.01 2.99 18.07
N TYR A 159 9.04 2.38 17.36
CA TYR A 159 9.03 0.94 17.11
C TYR A 159 10.28 0.46 16.33
N TYR A 160 10.63 1.15 15.24
CA TYR A 160 11.81 0.80 14.42
C TYR A 160 13.11 0.88 15.23
N LYS A 161 13.30 1.96 16.00
CA LYS A 161 14.47 2.14 16.86
C LYS A 161 14.62 1.02 17.88
N ASN A 162 13.53 0.73 18.60
CA ASN A 162 13.53 -0.31 19.63
C ASN A 162 13.83 -1.70 19.05
N LYS A 163 13.46 -1.96 17.80
CA LYS A 163 13.62 -3.26 17.17
C LYS A 163 14.97 -3.46 16.48
N TYR A 164 15.53 -2.41 15.88
CA TYR A 164 16.67 -2.52 14.96
C TYR A 164 17.87 -1.65 15.31
N GLU A 165 17.72 -0.59 16.11
CA GLU A 165 18.83 0.34 16.43
C GLU A 165 19.36 0.17 17.86
N LEU A 166 18.61 -0.45 18.77
CA LEU A 166 19.02 -0.71 20.16
C LEU A 166 19.67 -2.10 20.37
N LYS A 167 20.29 -2.68 19.34
CA LYS A 167 21.12 -3.89 19.43
C LYS A 167 22.59 -3.54 19.29
#